data_AF-A0A1I9GB31-F1
#
_entry.id   AF-A0A1I9GB31-F1
#
_cell.length_a   1.000
_cell.length_b   1.000
_cell.length_c   1.000
_cell.angle_alpha   90.00
_cell.angle_beta   90.00
_cell.angle_gamma   90.00
#
_symmetry.space_group_name_H-M   'P 1'
#
loop_
_entity.id
_entity.type
_entity.pdbx_description
1 polymer ?
#
loop_
_entity_poly.entity_id
_entity_poly.type
_entity_poly.pdbx_seq_one_letter_code
_entity_poly.pdbx_strand_id
1 'polypeptide(L)'
;MSGRSGGVGYNNTGVSNTGASLPSRNLFQPGQKFDLYIYLSDSQDKFDEFDDESALFWKETGMTYSDWTSGPDGDGSRTKSATFPTPKSLANNGSLYIHVFIVKKDQSPDRRSRLHVKREVLYNVRQLNKYKKKYYKRTQNLLTGKTEQTEEEQKKAEVMSFEVLNYWHPNLTISLVDDQTAWQRGTFLNYIKKIMVL
;
A
#
# COMPACT_ATOMS: atom_id res chain seq x y z
N MET A 1 76.84 -38.47 -4.59
CA MET A 1 75.51 -39.05 -4.33
C MET A 1 74.70 -38.00 -3.58
N SER A 2 74.15 -36.98 -4.25
CA SER A 2 72.85 -36.94 -4.97
C SER A 2 71.65 -37.25 -4.08
N GLY A 3 70.85 -36.24 -3.78
CA GLY A 3 69.54 -36.40 -3.15
C GLY A 3 68.87 -35.10 -2.70
N ARG A 4 68.56 -34.20 -3.64
CA ARG A 4 67.61 -33.09 -3.46
C ARG A 4 66.18 -33.67 -3.48
N SER A 5 65.37 -33.39 -2.48
CA SER A 5 63.89 -33.32 -2.59
C SER A 5 63.47 -32.17 -1.67
N GLY A 6 62.56 -31.27 -2.00
CA GLY A 6 61.52 -31.25 -3.02
C GLY A 6 60.38 -30.50 -2.33
N GLY A 7 60.30 -29.19 -2.56
CA GLY A 7 59.33 -28.32 -1.92
C GLY A 7 57.91 -28.81 -2.16
N VAL A 8 57.14 -28.98 -1.08
CA VAL A 8 55.71 -29.25 -1.13
C VAL A 8 55.00 -27.94 -1.49
N GLY A 9 54.85 -27.71 -2.79
CA GLY A 9 53.90 -26.73 -3.30
C GLY A 9 52.49 -27.27 -3.11
N TYR A 10 51.69 -26.60 -2.29
CA TYR A 10 50.25 -26.80 -2.26
C TYR A 10 49.67 -26.27 -3.58
N ASN A 11 49.43 -27.18 -4.53
CA ASN A 11 48.61 -26.90 -5.71
C ASN A 11 47.16 -26.76 -5.26
N ASN A 12 46.79 -25.53 -4.88
CA ASN A 12 45.41 -25.15 -4.65
C ASN A 12 44.74 -24.92 -6.01
N THR A 13 44.36 -26.00 -6.69
CA THR A 13 43.53 -25.93 -7.89
C THR A 13 42.15 -25.42 -7.49
N GLY A 14 41.80 -24.24 -8.01
CA GLY A 14 40.63 -23.49 -7.62
C GLY A 14 39.32 -24.17 -7.93
N VAL A 15 38.39 -24.03 -6.99
CA VAL A 15 37.08 -23.46 -7.28
C VAL A 15 36.88 -22.39 -6.21
N SER A 16 37.21 -21.14 -6.55
CA SER A 16 36.64 -20.00 -5.83
C SER A 16 35.14 -20.10 -6.04
N ASN A 17 34.44 -20.71 -5.08
CA ASN A 17 33.00 -20.72 -5.02
C ASN A 17 32.59 -19.27 -4.84
N THR A 18 32.42 -18.55 -5.96
CA THR A 18 31.84 -17.22 -5.99
C THR A 18 30.45 -17.38 -5.39
N GLY A 19 30.35 -17.00 -4.10
CA GLY A 19 29.23 -17.36 -3.24
C GLY A 19 27.91 -17.23 -3.97
N ALA A 20 27.29 -18.37 -4.27
CA ALA A 20 26.00 -18.40 -4.92
C ALA A 20 25.05 -17.54 -4.08
N SER A 21 24.60 -16.42 -4.65
CA SER A 21 23.69 -15.51 -3.98
C SER A 21 22.46 -16.31 -3.57
N LEU A 22 22.14 -16.32 -2.27
CA LEU A 22 20.90 -16.92 -1.80
C LEU A 22 19.73 -16.29 -2.56
N PRO A 23 18.73 -17.10 -2.97
CA PRO A 23 17.58 -16.58 -3.66
C PRO A 23 16.80 -15.63 -2.74
N SER A 24 16.27 -14.55 -3.30
CA SER A 24 15.36 -13.66 -2.60
C SER A 24 14.07 -14.42 -2.29
N ARG A 25 13.58 -14.28 -1.06
CA ARG A 25 12.34 -14.89 -0.58
C ARG A 25 11.39 -13.81 -0.10
N ASN A 26 10.12 -14.14 -0.03
CA ASN A 26 9.11 -13.27 0.56
C ASN A 26 9.44 -12.99 2.04
N LEU A 27 9.10 -11.78 2.49
CA LEU A 27 9.30 -11.30 3.86
C LEU A 27 8.48 -12.11 4.87
N PHE A 28 7.27 -12.53 4.48
CA PHE A 28 6.39 -13.38 5.27
C PHE A 28 6.40 -14.80 4.71
N GLN A 29 6.61 -15.77 5.60
CA GLN A 29 6.48 -17.19 5.28
C GLN A 29 5.01 -17.63 5.45
N PRO A 30 4.55 -18.66 4.73
CA PRO A 30 3.21 -19.21 4.94
C PRO A 30 2.98 -19.59 6.40
N GLY A 31 1.82 -19.23 6.97
CA GLY A 31 1.50 -19.48 8.37
C GLY A 31 2.12 -18.47 9.36
N GLN A 32 2.96 -17.54 8.90
CA GLN A 32 3.51 -16.49 9.76
C GLN A 32 2.41 -15.54 10.23
N LYS A 33 2.39 -15.22 11.52
CA LYS A 33 1.45 -14.26 12.07
C LYS A 33 1.92 -12.82 11.85
N PHE A 34 0.98 -11.94 11.53
CA PHE A 34 1.20 -10.53 11.28
C PHE A 34 0.07 -9.67 11.83
N ASP A 35 0.37 -8.39 12.02
CA ASP A 35 -0.56 -7.36 12.46
C ASP A 35 -0.70 -6.29 11.37
N LEU A 36 -1.93 -5.81 11.18
CA LEU A 36 -2.31 -4.75 10.24
C LEU A 36 -2.66 -3.49 11.02
N TYR A 37 -2.12 -2.37 10.56
CA TYR A 37 -2.45 -1.05 11.06
C TYR A 37 -2.81 -0.16 9.88
N ILE A 38 -3.93 0.54 9.99
CA ILE A 38 -4.44 1.45 8.98
C ILE A 38 -4.68 2.80 9.64
N TYR A 39 -4.01 3.82 9.11
CA TYR A 39 -4.15 5.19 9.56
C TYR A 39 -4.74 6.06 8.46
N LEU A 40 -5.43 7.12 8.85
CA LEU A 40 -5.92 8.17 7.97
C LEU A 40 -5.17 9.47 8.28
N SER A 41 -4.68 10.13 7.24
CA SER A 41 -4.02 11.45 7.37
C SER A 41 -4.30 12.32 6.14
N ASP A 42 -4.08 13.62 6.26
CA ASP A 42 -4.19 14.57 5.15
C ASP A 42 -2.90 14.73 4.32
N SER A 43 -1.85 13.95 4.64
CA SER A 43 -0.57 13.98 3.94
C SER A 43 -0.27 12.67 3.18
N GLN A 44 0.28 12.79 1.98
CA GLN A 44 0.81 11.64 1.22
C GLN A 44 2.18 11.17 1.73
N ASP A 45 2.84 11.98 2.57
CA ASP A 45 4.19 11.70 3.03
C ASP A 45 4.26 10.48 3.94
N LYS A 46 5.47 10.15 4.41
CA LYS A 46 5.63 9.07 5.38
C LYS A 46 4.90 9.43 6.65
N PHE A 47 3.92 8.61 7.01
CA PHE A 47 3.18 8.76 8.25
C PHE A 47 4.12 8.66 9.47
N ASP A 48 3.99 9.62 10.36
CA ASP A 48 4.76 9.77 11.61
C ASP A 48 3.88 10.07 12.84
N GLU A 49 2.60 10.36 12.64
CA GLU A 49 1.61 10.66 13.68
C GLU A 49 1.10 9.40 14.42
N PHE A 50 2.01 8.51 14.83
CA PHE A 50 1.67 7.25 15.52
C PHE A 50 1.13 7.45 16.94
N ASP A 51 1.32 8.63 17.53
CA ASP A 51 0.81 8.99 18.87
C ASP A 51 -0.67 9.43 18.83
N ASP A 52 -1.21 9.73 17.65
CA ASP A 52 -2.60 10.15 17.50
C ASP A 52 -3.52 8.93 17.35
N GLU A 53 -4.25 8.60 18.41
CA GLU A 53 -5.24 7.52 18.39
C GLU A 53 -6.40 7.80 17.42
N SER A 54 -6.70 9.08 17.13
CA SER A 54 -7.76 9.46 16.20
C SER A 54 -7.41 9.21 14.74
N ALA A 55 -6.11 9.16 14.42
CA ALA A 55 -5.61 8.80 13.10
C ALA A 55 -5.73 7.29 12.84
N LEU A 56 -5.75 6.45 13.89
CA LEU A 56 -5.86 4.99 13.77
C LEU A 56 -7.29 4.60 13.38
N PHE A 57 -7.47 4.22 12.12
CA PHE A 57 -8.76 3.81 11.60
C PHE A 57 -9.08 2.33 11.87
N TRP A 58 -8.09 1.46 11.68
CA TRP A 58 -8.27 0.02 11.89
C TRP A 58 -6.96 -0.63 12.31
N LYS A 59 -7.03 -1.44 13.37
CA LYS A 59 -5.98 -2.34 13.82
C LYS A 59 -6.53 -3.75 13.88
N GLU A 60 -5.84 -4.69 13.25
CA GLU A 60 -6.18 -6.11 13.27
C GLU A 60 -4.91 -6.90 13.60
N THR A 61 -4.95 -7.71 14.65
CA THR A 61 -3.75 -8.40 15.17
C THR A 61 -3.84 -9.91 15.07
N GLY A 62 -2.71 -10.57 14.89
CA GLY A 62 -2.60 -12.02 14.93
C GLY A 62 -3.18 -12.72 13.71
N MET A 63 -3.29 -12.02 12.57
CA MET A 63 -3.69 -12.62 11.31
C MET A 63 -2.60 -13.56 10.79
N THR A 64 -3.00 -14.60 10.07
CA THR A 64 -2.09 -15.61 9.54
C THR A 64 -1.86 -15.34 8.05
N TYR A 65 -0.61 -15.29 7.63
CA TYR A 65 -0.25 -15.16 6.22
C TYR A 65 -0.58 -16.45 5.45
N SER A 66 -1.13 -16.31 4.24
CA SER A 66 -1.64 -17.42 3.40
C SER A 66 -2.87 -18.16 3.96
N ASP A 67 -3.62 -17.54 4.88
CA ASP A 67 -4.84 -18.10 5.46
C ASP A 67 -6.08 -17.64 4.67
N TRP A 68 -6.75 -18.59 4.04
CA TRP A 68 -7.95 -18.39 3.21
C TRP A 68 -9.25 -18.82 3.89
N THR A 69 -9.17 -19.27 5.15
CA THR A 69 -10.32 -19.84 5.88
C THR A 69 -10.66 -19.08 7.15
N SER A 70 -9.83 -18.10 7.55
CA SER A 70 -10.16 -17.20 8.66
C SER A 70 -11.24 -16.18 8.30
N GLY A 71 -11.63 -15.35 9.28
CA GLY A 71 -12.65 -14.32 9.10
C GLY A 71 -14.04 -14.77 9.56
N PRO A 72 -15.01 -13.84 9.63
CA PRO A 72 -16.37 -14.14 10.13
C PRO A 72 -17.10 -15.18 9.28
N ASP A 73 -16.90 -15.14 7.96
CA ASP A 73 -17.60 -15.98 6.98
C ASP A 73 -16.74 -17.17 6.49
N GLY A 74 -15.51 -17.29 7.00
CA GLY A 74 -14.60 -18.39 6.69
C GLY A 74 -13.96 -18.33 5.29
N ASP A 75 -13.88 -17.15 4.69
CA ASP A 75 -13.39 -16.91 3.33
C ASP A 75 -12.05 -16.13 3.27
N GLY A 76 -11.41 -15.92 4.42
CA GLY A 76 -10.19 -15.12 4.56
C GLY A 76 -10.43 -13.62 4.48
N SER A 77 -11.69 -13.16 4.35
CA SER A 77 -12.01 -11.74 4.24
C SER A 77 -12.39 -11.14 5.60
N ARG A 78 -12.12 -9.83 5.74
CA ARG A 78 -12.51 -9.04 6.90
C ARG A 78 -13.04 -7.69 6.44
N THR A 79 -14.15 -7.26 7.04
CA THR A 79 -14.79 -5.99 6.71
C THR A 79 -14.86 -5.12 7.95
N LYS A 80 -14.49 -3.84 7.80
CA LYS A 80 -14.61 -2.83 8.84
C LYS A 80 -15.33 -1.61 8.27
N SER A 81 -16.45 -1.25 8.90
CA SER A 81 -17.19 -0.02 8.62
C SER A 81 -17.04 0.92 9.80
N ALA A 82 -16.76 2.20 9.53
CA ALA A 82 -16.69 3.24 10.53
C ALA A 82 -17.11 4.58 9.92
N THR A 83 -17.69 5.43 10.75
CA THR A 83 -18.07 6.80 10.42
C THR A 83 -17.19 7.74 11.22
N PHE A 84 -16.58 8.72 10.56
CA PHE A 84 -15.74 9.74 11.20
C PHE A 84 -16.20 11.13 10.76
N PRO A 85 -16.00 12.17 11.59
CA PRO A 85 -16.34 13.53 11.22
C PRO A 85 -15.51 13.99 10.03
N THR A 86 -16.10 14.79 9.13
CA THR A 86 -15.39 15.32 7.96
C THR A 86 -14.18 16.14 8.42
N PRO A 87 -12.94 15.72 8.08
CA PRO A 87 -11.74 16.48 8.39
C PRO A 87 -11.80 17.86 7.75
N LYS A 88 -11.23 18.87 8.43
CA LYS A 88 -11.18 20.25 7.92
C LYS A 88 -10.48 20.33 6.56
N SER A 89 -9.45 19.50 6.36
CA SER A 89 -8.75 19.35 5.08
C SER A 89 -9.72 18.96 3.96
N LEU A 90 -10.58 17.96 4.16
CA LEU A 90 -11.60 17.58 3.18
C LEU A 90 -12.64 18.69 2.92
N ALA A 91 -13.07 19.41 3.97
CA ALA A 91 -14.00 20.53 3.83
C ALA A 91 -13.42 21.69 2.98
N ASN A 92 -12.09 21.86 3.02
CA ASN A 92 -11.35 22.84 2.23
C ASN A 92 -10.89 22.29 0.87
N ASN A 93 -11.55 21.26 0.32
CA ASN A 93 -11.17 20.58 -0.93
C ASN A 93 -9.75 19.97 -0.92
N GLY A 94 -9.24 19.63 0.26
CA GLY A 94 -7.97 18.93 0.43
C GLY A 94 -8.06 17.44 0.16
N SER A 95 -6.89 16.79 0.26
CA SER A 95 -6.75 15.34 0.09
C SER A 95 -6.84 14.61 1.42
N LEU A 96 -7.27 13.36 1.37
CA LEU A 96 -7.17 12.43 2.49
C LEU A 96 -6.53 11.14 1.99
N TYR A 97 -5.63 10.60 2.79
CA TYR A 97 -4.79 9.46 2.48
C TYR A 97 -4.98 8.37 3.49
N ILE A 98 -4.87 7.13 3.02
CA ILE A 98 -4.82 5.93 3.84
C ILE A 98 -3.38 5.41 3.87
N HIS A 99 -2.89 5.19 5.07
CA HIS A 99 -1.56 4.64 5.35
C HIS A 99 -1.73 3.25 5.90
N VAL A 100 -1.29 2.25 5.12
CA VAL A 100 -1.42 0.84 5.46
C VAL A 100 -0.06 0.31 5.86
N PHE A 101 0.01 -0.25 7.06
CA PHE A 101 1.19 -0.91 7.61
C PHE A 101 0.89 -2.37 7.90
N ILE A 102 1.80 -3.24 7.46
CA ILE A 102 1.80 -4.66 7.82
C ILE A 102 3.13 -4.97 8.49
N VAL A 103 3.07 -5.52 9.69
CA VAL A 103 4.23 -5.86 10.51
C VAL A 103 4.09 -7.29 11.02
N LYS A 104 5.20 -7.95 11.41
CA LYS A 104 5.09 -9.25 12.08
C LYS A 104 4.34 -9.10 13.40
N LYS A 105 3.74 -10.19 13.87
CA LYS A 105 3.00 -10.21 15.12
C LYS A 105 3.81 -9.58 16.26
N ASP A 106 3.16 -8.74 17.06
CA ASP A 106 3.71 -8.07 18.23
C ASP A 106 4.82 -7.03 17.91
N GLN A 107 5.00 -6.67 16.63
CA GLN A 107 5.86 -5.55 16.21
C GLN A 107 5.08 -4.24 16.07
N SER A 108 5.83 -3.13 16.02
CA SER A 108 5.26 -1.79 15.88
C SER A 108 5.64 -1.13 14.55
N PRO A 109 4.69 -0.50 13.84
CA PRO A 109 5.01 0.31 12.66
C PRO A 109 5.71 1.63 13.01
N ASP A 110 5.62 2.09 14.27
CA ASP A 110 6.25 3.33 14.72
C ASP A 110 7.76 3.19 14.81
N ARG A 111 8.50 4.01 14.06
CA ARG A 111 9.97 4.04 14.02
C ARG A 111 10.62 4.35 15.35
N ARG A 112 9.90 4.99 16.27
CA ARG A 112 10.39 5.36 17.60
C ARG A 112 10.26 4.22 18.61
N SER A 113 9.44 3.20 18.30
CA SER A 113 9.25 2.05 19.16
C SER A 113 10.44 1.10 19.15
N ARG A 114 10.77 0.52 20.31
CA ARG A 114 11.78 -0.55 20.43
C ARG A 114 11.39 -1.82 19.64
N LEU A 115 10.10 -2.01 19.39
CA LEU A 115 9.56 -3.17 18.67
C LEU A 115 9.51 -2.95 17.14
N HIS A 116 10.07 -1.83 16.66
CA HIS A 116 10.12 -1.53 15.25
C HIS A 116 11.31 -2.18 14.55
N VAL A 117 11.01 -2.96 13.51
CA VAL A 117 12.03 -3.55 12.65
C VAL A 117 11.85 -3.02 11.24
N LYS A 118 12.64 -2.01 10.87
CA LYS A 118 12.53 -1.28 9.59
C LYS A 118 12.46 -2.17 8.34
N ARG A 119 13.13 -3.33 8.34
CA ARG A 119 13.17 -4.27 7.20
C ARG A 119 11.95 -5.18 7.13
N GLU A 120 11.14 -5.24 8.19
CA GLU A 120 10.00 -6.15 8.34
C GLU A 120 8.65 -5.42 8.34
N VAL A 121 8.68 -4.12 8.03
CA VAL A 121 7.49 -3.27 7.93
C VAL A 121 7.17 -3.06 6.46
N LEU A 122 6.03 -3.55 6.01
CA LEU A 122 5.46 -3.16 4.73
C LEU A 122 4.62 -1.91 4.92
N TYR A 123 4.82 -0.93 4.05
CA TYR A 123 4.13 0.35 4.09
C TYR A 123 3.65 0.73 2.70
N ASN A 124 2.37 1.09 2.59
CA ASN A 124 1.78 1.64 1.38
C ASN A 124 0.86 2.80 1.75
N VAL A 125 0.78 3.80 0.88
CA VAL A 125 -0.06 4.98 1.05
C VAL A 125 -0.87 5.23 -0.21
N ARG A 126 -2.16 5.50 -0.04
CA ARG A 126 -3.07 5.76 -1.15
C ARG A 126 -3.98 6.94 -0.88
N GLN A 127 -4.19 7.76 -1.89
CA GLN A 127 -5.21 8.81 -1.83
C GLN A 127 -6.61 8.19 -1.91
N LEU A 128 -7.47 8.55 -0.94
CA LEU A 128 -8.85 8.07 -0.88
C LEU A 128 -9.79 8.90 -1.75
N ASN A 129 -9.52 10.19 -1.86
CA ASN A 129 -10.32 11.12 -2.62
C ASN A 129 -9.85 11.26 -4.08
N LYS A 130 -10.76 11.64 -4.97
CA LYS A 130 -10.46 11.86 -6.38
C LYS A 130 -11.03 13.20 -6.86
N TYR A 131 -10.14 14.02 -7.38
CA TYR A 131 -10.53 15.28 -8.02
C TYR A 131 -11.10 15.01 -9.41
N LYS A 132 -12.31 15.51 -9.68
CA LYS A 132 -12.87 15.51 -11.03
C LYS A 132 -13.40 16.90 -11.37
N LYS A 133 -13.22 17.29 -12.63
CA LYS A 133 -13.80 18.51 -13.18
C LYS A 133 -15.27 18.27 -13.48
N LYS A 134 -16.14 19.07 -12.88
CA LYS A 134 -17.54 19.19 -13.27
C LYS A 134 -17.65 20.37 -14.22
N TYR A 135 -18.03 20.09 -15.46
CA TYR A 135 -18.23 21.12 -16.47
C TYR A 135 -19.66 21.64 -16.40
N TYR A 136 -19.80 22.96 -16.38
CA TYR A 136 -21.10 23.60 -16.46
C TYR A 136 -21.35 24.02 -17.90
N LYS A 137 -22.49 23.60 -18.44
CA LYS A 137 -22.94 23.99 -19.78
C LYS A 137 -24.35 24.50 -19.66
N ARG A 138 -24.62 25.67 -20.22
CA ARG A 138 -25.98 26.16 -20.34
C ARG A 138 -26.70 25.34 -21.40
N THR A 139 -27.51 24.37 -20.97
CA THR A 139 -28.29 23.52 -21.87
C THR A 139 -29.75 23.60 -21.49
N GLN A 140 -30.62 23.83 -22.46
CA GLN A 140 -32.07 23.78 -22.29
C GLN A 140 -32.62 22.58 -23.06
N ASN A 141 -33.65 21.93 -22.52
CA ASN A 141 -34.33 20.86 -23.23
C ASN A 141 -35.10 21.47 -24.42
N LEU A 142 -34.76 21.06 -25.65
CA LEU A 142 -35.33 21.62 -26.87
C LEU A 142 -36.81 21.26 -27.09
N LEU A 143 -37.30 20.20 -26.45
CA LEU A 143 -38.69 19.73 -26.57
C LEU A 143 -39.61 20.36 -25.52
N THR A 144 -39.10 20.63 -24.31
CA THR A 144 -39.92 21.14 -23.19
C THR A 144 -39.59 22.57 -22.79
N GLY A 145 -38.52 23.17 -23.34
CA GLY A 145 -38.06 24.53 -23.03
C GLY A 145 -37.57 24.71 -21.59
N LYS A 146 -37.65 23.66 -20.76
CA LYS A 146 -37.29 23.68 -19.34
C LYS A 146 -35.84 23.28 -19.16
N THR A 147 -35.20 23.91 -18.19
CA THR A 147 -33.82 23.60 -17.80
C THR A 147 -33.88 22.69 -16.58
N GLU A 148 -33.30 21.49 -16.67
CA GLU A 148 -33.20 20.53 -15.55
C GLU A 148 -32.10 20.90 -14.54
N GLN A 149 -31.23 21.85 -14.91
CA GLN A 149 -30.16 22.34 -14.05
C GLN A 149 -30.70 23.26 -12.97
N THR A 150 -30.21 23.06 -11.74
CA THR A 150 -30.52 23.89 -10.58
C THR A 150 -30.10 25.35 -10.81
N GLU A 151 -30.81 26.31 -10.22
CA GLU A 151 -30.51 27.75 -10.36
C GLU A 151 -29.07 28.10 -9.96
N GLU A 152 -28.49 27.38 -8.99
CA GLU A 152 -27.09 27.56 -8.59
C GLU A 152 -26.11 27.14 -9.68
N GLU A 153 -26.40 26.06 -10.41
CA GLU A 153 -25.56 25.58 -11.50
C GLU A 153 -25.61 26.51 -12.71
N GLN A 154 -26.76 27.14 -12.96
CA GLN A 154 -26.92 28.14 -14.02
C GLN A 154 -26.10 29.40 -13.73
N LYS A 155 -26.16 29.93 -12.50
CA LYS A 155 -25.32 31.06 -12.07
C LYS A 155 -23.84 30.72 -12.15
N LYS A 156 -23.45 29.51 -11.75
CA LYS A 156 -22.05 29.04 -11.86
C LYS A 156 -21.61 28.91 -13.32
N ALA A 157 -22.49 28.44 -14.22
CA ALA A 157 -22.20 28.34 -15.65
C ALA A 157 -21.93 29.70 -16.32
N GLU A 158 -22.50 30.79 -15.78
CA GLU A 158 -22.26 32.15 -16.29
C GLU A 158 -20.88 32.69 -15.90
N VAL A 159 -20.32 32.24 -14.76
CA VAL A 159 -19.05 32.74 -14.22
C VAL A 159 -17.88 31.81 -14.55
N MET A 160 -18.09 30.49 -14.52
CA MET A 160 -17.03 29.48 -14.64
C MET A 160 -17.44 28.32 -15.57
N SER A 161 -16.50 27.86 -16.40
CA SER A 161 -16.72 26.74 -17.33
C SER A 161 -16.60 25.38 -16.65
N PHE A 162 -15.76 25.25 -15.61
CA PHE A 162 -15.64 24.04 -14.80
C PHE A 162 -15.25 24.35 -13.36
N GLU A 163 -15.70 23.49 -12.44
CA GLU A 163 -15.27 23.47 -11.04
C GLU A 163 -14.58 22.14 -10.75
N VAL A 164 -13.50 22.17 -9.96
CA VAL A 164 -12.84 20.93 -9.50
C VAL A 164 -13.51 20.51 -8.21
N LEU A 165 -14.23 19.38 -8.26
CA LEU A 165 -14.91 18.82 -7.11
C LEU A 165 -14.14 17.64 -6.53
N ASN A 166 -14.22 17.53 -5.21
CA ASN A 166 -13.64 16.44 -4.46
C ASN A 166 -14.64 15.28 -4.36
N TYR A 167 -14.35 14.14 -5.00
CA TYR A 167 -15.19 12.94 -4.93
C TYR A 167 -14.61 11.94 -3.95
N TRP A 168 -15.46 11.38 -3.11
CA TRP A 168 -15.11 10.35 -2.14
C TRP A 168 -15.51 8.96 -2.63
N HIS A 169 -14.67 7.96 -2.37
CA HIS A 169 -15.03 6.56 -2.57
C HIS A 169 -15.35 5.93 -1.21
N PRO A 170 -16.60 5.49 -0.95
CA PRO A 170 -17.00 5.01 0.37
C PRO A 170 -16.39 3.64 0.72
N ASN A 171 -16.05 2.84 -0.30
CA ASN A 171 -15.56 1.48 -0.13
C ASN A 171 -14.11 1.37 -0.58
N LEU A 172 -13.29 0.67 0.20
CA LEU A 172 -11.90 0.35 -0.14
C LEU A 172 -11.66 -1.13 0.14
N THR A 173 -10.96 -1.79 -0.78
CA THR A 173 -10.50 -3.17 -0.61
C THR A 173 -8.99 -3.20 -0.57
N ILE A 174 -8.42 -3.83 0.45
CA ILE A 174 -6.99 -4.09 0.58
C ILE A 174 -6.80 -5.58 0.38
N SER A 175 -6.00 -5.97 -0.61
CA SER A 175 -5.72 -7.37 -0.92
C SER A 175 -4.25 -7.67 -0.63
N LEU A 176 -4.02 -8.73 0.14
CA LEU A 176 -2.68 -9.25 0.38
C LEU A 176 -2.38 -10.34 -0.65
N VAL A 177 -1.33 -10.15 -1.43
CA VAL A 177 -0.91 -11.12 -2.44
C VAL A 177 0.07 -12.10 -1.81
N ASP A 178 -0.21 -13.40 -1.96
CA ASP A 178 0.70 -14.47 -1.58
C ASP A 178 1.51 -14.95 -2.79
N ASP A 179 2.81 -14.66 -2.77
CA ASP A 179 3.78 -15.19 -3.71
C ASP A 179 5.01 -15.72 -2.94
N GLN A 180 5.22 -17.03 -3.01
CA GLN A 180 6.37 -17.71 -2.39
C GLN A 180 7.47 -18.07 -3.38
N THR A 181 7.42 -17.54 -4.60
CA THR A 181 8.42 -17.80 -5.62
C THR A 181 9.79 -17.30 -5.14
N ALA A 182 10.76 -18.21 -5.07
CA ALA A 182 12.14 -17.87 -4.74
C ALA A 182 12.84 -17.32 -6.00
N TRP A 183 13.31 -16.08 -5.93
CA TRP A 183 13.93 -15.41 -7.07
C TRP A 183 15.45 -15.52 -7.01
N GLN A 184 16.06 -16.15 -8.01
CA GLN A 184 17.52 -16.17 -8.14
C GLN A 184 18.02 -14.87 -8.78
N ARG A 185 19.20 -14.43 -8.37
CA ARG A 185 19.82 -13.22 -8.91
C ARG A 185 20.06 -13.41 -10.43
N GLY A 186 19.36 -12.64 -11.26
CA GLY A 186 19.50 -12.67 -12.72
C GLY A 186 18.42 -13.45 -13.48
N THR A 187 17.50 -14.14 -12.79
CA THR A 187 16.44 -14.94 -13.44
C THR A 187 15.09 -14.21 -13.53
N PHE A 188 15.07 -12.87 -13.43
CA PHE A 188 13.84 -12.10 -13.55
C PHE A 188 13.20 -12.35 -14.93
N LEU A 189 11.99 -12.90 -14.95
CA LEU A 189 11.19 -13.03 -16.16
C LEU A 189 10.85 -11.63 -16.69
N ASN A 190 11.12 -11.38 -17.97
CA ASN A 190 10.90 -10.08 -18.63
C ASN A 190 9.45 -9.54 -18.51
N TYR A 191 8.47 -10.39 -18.16
CA TYR A 191 7.05 -10.04 -18.05
C TYR A 191 6.64 -9.37 -16.72
N ILE A 192 7.45 -9.42 -15.66
CA ILE A 192 7.06 -8.92 -14.32
C ILE A 192 7.42 -7.43 -14.08
N LYS A 193 8.04 -6.76 -15.05
CA LYS A 193 8.34 -5.31 -14.96
C LYS A 193 7.09 -4.41 -14.80
N LYS A 194 5.87 -4.94 -14.94
CA LYS A 194 4.62 -4.15 -14.94
C LYS A 194 3.79 -4.23 -13.66
N ILE A 195 4.09 -5.14 -12.72
CA ILE A 195 3.25 -5.38 -11.52
C ILE A 195 3.84 -4.78 -10.24
N MET A 196 5.14 -4.49 -10.19
CA MET A 196 5.79 -3.92 -9.00
C MET A 196 5.70 -2.39 -8.93
N VAL A 197 4.55 -1.81 -9.28
CA VAL A 197 4.05 -0.50 -8.83
C VAL A 197 2.57 -0.47 -9.22
N LEU A 198 1.65 -0.68 -8.27
CA LEU A 198 0.31 -0.06 -8.22
C LEU A 198 -0.27 -0.19 -6.80
#